data_AF-A0A8T6F6S5-F1
#
_entry.id   AF-A0A8T6F6S5-F1
#
_cell.length_a   1.000
_cell.length_b   1.000
_cell.length_c   1.000
_cell.angle_alpha   90.00
_cell.angle_beta   90.00
_cell.angle_gamma   90.00
#
_symmetry.space_group_name_H-M   'P 1'
#
loop_
_entity.id
_entity.type
_entity.pdbx_description
1 polymer ?
#
loop_
_entity_poly.entity_id
_entity_poly.type
_entity_poly.pdbx_seq_one_letter_code
_entity_poly.pdbx_strand_id
1 'polypeptide(L)'
;MTAQPAPEMRLADRRKLLLTLGFPYVLLLLASLVEWPWRALDLPGVLGTLTPPSFILLVVTVGASTYALLKKLPLSMITWLPAGQGAIVLLATGLMAGGAPEQLTQLALIIAYGLIFLIVLGITTAIAAHGGAIAIAFISFFVFTRAARFPIFEVEDAVTANASLFTFAAAVLAVAEIVLMVWLARRLVEAADESAMGTALWIVGLTLAHGLLASWQYPIQEGSFNITVYGNGILSWLIFATIQLGMAGVLIRFRRAQFREQQIQQDASSTTAGEEQPLTEVTPPARQLRRGGRPTPRRRRR
;
A
#
# COMPACT_ATOMS: atom_id res chain seq x y z
N MET A 1 -30.59 -13.01 7.63
CA MET A 1 -29.14 -13.36 7.62
C MET A 1 -28.45 -12.45 8.63
N THR A 2 -28.21 -12.94 9.84
CA THR A 2 -27.44 -12.22 10.86
C THR A 2 -25.97 -12.34 10.51
N ALA A 3 -25.34 -11.22 10.12
CA ALA A 3 -23.91 -11.16 9.90
C ALA A 3 -23.20 -11.61 11.18
N GLN A 4 -22.43 -12.69 11.09
CA GLN A 4 -21.56 -13.13 12.16
C GLN A 4 -20.58 -11.98 12.44
N PRO A 5 -20.48 -11.47 13.68
CA PRO A 5 -19.47 -10.47 14.00
C PRO A 5 -18.09 -11.08 13.73
N ALA A 6 -17.24 -10.33 13.04
CA ALA A 6 -15.87 -10.74 12.74
C ALA A 6 -15.17 -11.21 14.03
N PRO A 7 -14.37 -12.29 13.99
CA PRO A 7 -13.71 -12.82 15.18
C PRO A 7 -12.84 -11.73 15.81
N GLU A 8 -13.07 -11.42 17.09
CA GLU A 8 -12.29 -10.42 17.81
C GLU A 8 -10.81 -10.82 17.85
N MET A 9 -9.99 -10.07 17.12
CA MET A 9 -8.55 -10.26 17.09
C MET A 9 -7.95 -9.98 18.47
N ARG A 10 -7.19 -10.93 19.04
CA ARG A 10 -6.59 -10.81 20.38
C ARG A 10 -5.60 -9.64 20.43
N LEU A 11 -5.43 -9.03 21.60
CA LEU A 11 -4.52 -7.89 21.81
C LEU A 11 -3.06 -8.20 21.38
N ALA A 12 -2.59 -9.43 21.60
CA ALA A 12 -1.25 -9.86 21.19
C ALA A 12 -1.08 -9.87 19.66
N ASP A 13 -2.12 -10.30 18.93
CA ASP A 13 -2.13 -10.32 17.47
C ASP A 13 -2.16 -8.91 16.89
N ARG A 14 -2.89 -7.98 17.55
CA ARG A 14 -2.91 -6.55 17.18
C ARG A 14 -1.54 -5.89 17.34
N ARG A 15 -0.82 -6.19 18.43
CA ARG A 15 0.56 -5.69 18.64
C ARG A 15 1.51 -6.25 17.59
N LYS A 16 1.42 -7.54 17.31
CA LYS A 16 2.23 -8.20 16.27
C LYS A 16 1.94 -7.61 14.88
N LEU A 17 0.68 -7.31 14.58
CA LEU A 17 0.27 -6.66 13.34
C LEU A 17 0.85 -5.26 13.22
N LEU A 18 0.75 -4.43 14.27
CA LEU A 18 1.36 -3.09 14.31
C LEU A 18 2.86 -3.14 14.02
N LEU A 19 3.57 -4.03 14.71
CA LEU A 19 5.00 -4.21 14.51
C LEU A 19 5.30 -4.62 13.07
N THR A 20 4.56 -5.59 12.53
CA THR A 20 4.79 -6.10 11.17
C THR A 20 4.56 -5.03 10.10
N LEU A 21 3.53 -4.19 10.28
CA LEU A 21 3.18 -3.11 9.36
C LEU A 21 4.14 -1.92 9.46
N GLY A 22 4.62 -1.60 10.66
CA GLY A 22 5.47 -0.44 10.92
C GLY A 22 6.96 -0.66 10.76
N PHE A 23 7.45 -1.87 11.01
CA PHE A 23 8.87 -2.20 10.89
C PHE A 23 9.53 -1.80 9.56
N PRO A 24 8.93 -2.00 8.37
CA PRO A 24 9.56 -1.55 7.13
C PRO A 24 9.80 -0.03 7.08
N TYR A 25 8.88 0.78 7.60
CA TYR A 25 9.07 2.24 7.64
C TYR A 25 10.12 2.66 8.67
N VAL A 26 10.19 1.96 9.80
CA VAL A 26 11.24 2.18 10.81
C VAL A 26 12.61 1.85 10.23
N LEU A 27 12.75 0.78 9.46
CA LEU A 27 14.02 0.46 8.79
C LEU A 27 14.45 1.55 7.81
N LEU A 28 13.52 2.08 7.01
CA LEU A 28 13.80 3.19 6.10
C LEU A 28 14.22 4.46 6.85
N LEU A 29 13.52 4.80 7.95
CA LEU A 29 13.89 5.91 8.82
C LEU A 29 15.27 5.71 9.45
N LEU A 30 15.57 4.51 9.95
CA LEU A 30 16.86 4.20 10.52
C LEU A 30 17.98 4.28 9.47
N ALA A 31 17.73 3.86 8.24
CA ALA A 31 18.69 3.98 7.14
C ALA A 31 19.13 5.43 6.96
N SER A 32 18.20 6.40 7.00
CA SER A 32 18.54 7.82 6.95
C SER A 32 19.23 8.34 8.23
N LEU A 33 18.77 7.92 9.42
CA LEU A 33 19.32 8.41 10.69
C LEU A 33 20.76 7.96 10.94
N VAL A 34 21.13 6.74 10.53
CA VAL A 34 22.49 6.22 10.74
C VAL A 34 23.50 6.84 9.78
N GLU A 35 23.06 7.43 8.66
CA GLU A 35 23.95 8.19 7.77
C GLU A 35 24.49 9.44 8.46
N TRP A 36 23.67 10.09 9.28
CA TRP A 36 24.03 11.35 9.92
C TRP A 36 25.29 11.26 10.81
N PRO A 37 25.38 10.38 11.83
CA PRO A 37 26.59 10.27 12.66
C PRO A 37 27.78 9.76 11.85
N TRP A 38 27.54 8.94 10.82
CA TRP A 38 28.61 8.41 9.97
C TRP A 38 29.28 9.50 9.14
N ARG A 39 28.47 10.37 8.53
CA ARG A 39 28.94 11.54 7.77
C ARG A 39 29.53 12.61 8.69
N ALA A 40 28.91 12.86 9.86
CA ALA A 40 29.39 13.87 10.81
C ALA A 40 30.77 13.54 11.40
N LEU A 41 31.12 12.25 11.49
CA LEU A 41 32.41 11.77 11.98
C LEU A 41 33.42 11.46 10.85
N ASP A 42 33.06 11.75 9.60
CA ASP A 42 33.88 11.48 8.41
C ASP A 42 34.44 10.04 8.36
N LEU A 43 33.58 9.06 8.66
CA LEU A 43 33.99 7.66 8.71
C LEU A 43 34.16 7.06 7.31
N PRO A 44 35.23 6.28 7.06
CA PRO A 44 35.53 5.75 5.73
C PRO A 44 34.54 4.66 5.28
N GLY A 45 34.57 4.34 3.98
CA GLY A 45 33.85 3.17 3.41
C GLY A 45 32.50 3.48 2.77
N VAL A 46 32.26 4.74 2.37
CA VAL A 46 31.05 5.13 1.64
C VAL A 46 31.04 4.48 0.24
N LEU A 47 29.87 3.96 -0.17
CA LEU A 47 29.63 3.43 -1.52
C LEU A 47 28.72 4.39 -2.28
N GLY A 48 29.31 5.18 -3.18
CA GLY A 48 28.62 6.32 -3.76
C GLY A 48 28.39 7.40 -2.71
N THR A 49 27.13 7.64 -2.35
CA THR A 49 26.73 8.50 -1.21
C THR A 49 26.20 7.70 -0.01
N LEU A 50 26.11 6.37 -0.11
CA LEU A 50 25.56 5.50 0.93
C LEU A 50 26.61 5.12 1.96
N THR A 51 26.28 5.33 3.23
CA THR A 51 27.11 4.86 4.33
C THR A 51 26.93 3.34 4.52
N PRO A 52 27.94 2.59 4.98
CA PRO A 52 27.82 1.16 5.27
C PRO A 52 26.57 0.76 6.07
N PRO A 53 26.20 1.44 7.19
CA PRO A 53 25.01 1.04 7.95
C PRO A 53 23.71 1.28 7.17
N SER A 54 23.61 2.38 6.40
CA SER A 54 22.45 2.64 5.54
C SER A 54 22.30 1.60 4.44
N PHE A 55 23.40 1.27 3.75
CA PHE A 55 23.42 0.24 2.72
C PHE A 55 22.90 -1.10 3.26
N ILE A 56 23.36 -1.53 4.43
CA ILE A 56 22.93 -2.78 5.07
C ILE A 56 21.42 -2.74 5.38
N LEU A 57 20.92 -1.65 5.97
CA LEU A 57 19.50 -1.51 6.31
C LEU A 57 18.60 -1.53 5.07
N LEU A 58 19.02 -0.89 3.99
CA LEU A 58 18.30 -0.90 2.72
C LEU A 58 18.28 -2.31 2.11
N VAL A 59 19.42 -3.01 2.06
CA VAL A 59 19.51 -4.40 1.57
C VAL A 59 18.63 -5.34 2.39
N VAL A 60 18.61 -5.20 3.72
CA VAL A 60 17.72 -5.97 4.60
C VAL A 60 16.24 -5.69 4.28
N THR A 61 15.90 -4.43 4.03
CA THR A 61 14.53 -4.03 3.66
C THR A 61 14.10 -4.66 2.34
N VAL A 62 14.99 -4.67 1.33
CA VAL A 62 14.75 -5.36 0.06
C VAL A 62 14.58 -6.86 0.26
N GLY A 63 15.50 -7.52 0.99
CA GLY A 63 15.45 -8.95 1.23
C GLY A 63 14.17 -9.41 1.95
N ALA A 64 13.75 -8.65 2.97
CA ALA A 64 12.51 -8.93 3.70
C ALA A 64 11.25 -8.69 2.83
N SER A 65 11.28 -7.69 1.95
CA SER A 65 10.23 -7.44 0.95
C SER A 65 10.12 -8.58 -0.06
N THR A 66 11.25 -9.07 -0.58
CA THR A 66 11.31 -10.26 -1.45
C THR A 66 10.79 -11.49 -0.73
N TYR A 67 11.16 -11.68 0.54
CA TYR A 67 10.64 -12.77 1.35
C TYR A 67 9.10 -12.70 1.51
N ALA A 68 8.55 -11.51 1.77
CA ALA A 68 7.11 -11.29 1.87
C ALA A 68 6.38 -11.66 0.57
N LEU A 69 6.97 -11.30 -0.58
CA LEU A 69 6.50 -11.71 -1.91
C LEU A 69 6.49 -13.23 -2.09
N LEU A 70 7.60 -13.90 -1.78
CA LEU A 70 7.74 -15.35 -1.90
C LEU A 70 6.76 -16.11 -1.00
N LYS A 71 6.36 -15.51 0.12
CA LYS A 71 5.34 -16.06 1.04
C LYS A 71 3.90 -15.68 0.69
N LYS A 72 3.64 -15.16 -0.52
CA LYS A 72 2.31 -14.79 -1.02
C LYS A 72 1.63 -13.69 -0.19
N LEU A 73 2.41 -12.68 0.24
CA LEU A 73 1.95 -11.40 0.83
C LEU A 73 0.66 -11.51 1.67
N PRO A 74 0.72 -12.00 2.91
CA PRO A 74 -0.42 -11.82 3.82
C PRO A 74 -0.70 -10.31 3.96
N LEU A 75 -1.96 -9.93 4.12
CA LEU A 75 -2.39 -8.52 4.29
C LEU A 75 -1.61 -7.78 5.39
N SER A 76 -1.16 -8.49 6.42
CA SER A 76 -0.30 -7.98 7.49
C SER A 76 1.09 -7.51 7.02
N MET A 77 1.51 -7.86 5.80
CA MET A 77 2.79 -7.50 5.20
C MET A 77 2.65 -6.56 4.00
N ILE A 78 1.46 -5.96 3.80
CA ILE A 78 1.18 -5.10 2.64
C ILE A 78 2.14 -3.91 2.50
N THR A 79 2.71 -3.44 3.60
CA THR A 79 3.63 -2.30 3.66
C THR A 79 5.08 -2.65 3.30
N TRP A 80 5.47 -3.93 3.40
CA TRP A 80 6.84 -4.40 3.10
C TRP A 80 7.19 -4.26 1.64
N LEU A 81 6.23 -4.52 0.76
CA LEU A 81 6.49 -4.47 -0.66
C LEU A 81 6.75 -3.03 -1.14
N PRO A 82 5.89 -2.03 -0.86
CA PRO A 82 6.17 -0.62 -1.11
C PRO A 82 7.51 -0.16 -0.52
N ALA A 83 7.80 -0.52 0.74
CA ALA A 83 9.05 -0.13 1.39
C ALA A 83 10.30 -0.75 0.75
N GLY A 84 10.24 -2.02 0.34
CA GLY A 84 11.34 -2.67 -0.38
C GLY A 84 11.59 -2.03 -1.74
N GLN A 85 10.54 -1.62 -2.46
CA GLN A 85 10.69 -0.87 -3.71
C GLN A 85 11.31 0.51 -3.46
N GLY A 86 10.89 1.21 -2.40
CA GLY A 86 11.54 2.44 -1.94
C GLY A 86 13.03 2.24 -1.63
N ALA A 87 13.38 1.14 -0.96
CA ALA A 87 14.77 0.80 -0.66
C ALA A 87 15.60 0.51 -1.91
N ILE A 88 15.05 -0.16 -2.94
CA ILE A 88 15.72 -0.35 -4.24
C ILE A 88 16.03 1.00 -4.89
N VAL A 89 15.06 1.92 -4.87
CA VAL A 89 15.24 3.27 -5.40
C VAL A 89 16.40 3.98 -4.68
N LEU A 90 16.39 3.97 -3.34
CA LEU A 90 17.44 4.62 -2.54
C LEU A 90 18.82 4.01 -2.78
N LEU A 91 18.90 2.68 -2.87
CA LEU A 91 20.14 1.97 -3.23
C LEU A 91 20.65 2.40 -4.60
N ALA A 92 19.77 2.41 -5.61
CA ALA A 92 20.14 2.78 -6.97
C ALA A 92 20.61 4.23 -7.06
N THR A 93 19.87 5.17 -6.46
CA THR A 93 20.26 6.59 -6.47
C THR A 93 21.54 6.84 -5.69
N GLY A 94 21.69 6.22 -4.52
CA GLY A 94 22.85 6.44 -3.66
C GLY A 94 24.15 5.87 -4.22
N LEU A 95 24.10 4.70 -4.87
CA LEU A 95 25.28 4.13 -5.55
C LEU A 95 25.69 4.96 -6.79
N MET A 96 24.72 5.54 -7.49
CA MET A 96 24.95 6.24 -8.76
C MET A 96 25.40 7.71 -8.59
N ALA A 97 25.10 8.34 -7.46
CA ALA A 97 25.52 9.72 -7.17
C ALA A 97 27.05 9.89 -7.04
N GLY A 98 27.82 8.80 -6.92
CA GLY A 98 29.26 8.85 -6.64
C GLY A 98 30.24 8.73 -7.82
N GLY A 99 29.85 8.95 -9.08
CA GLY A 99 30.85 9.14 -10.16
C GLY A 99 30.63 8.45 -11.51
N ALA A 100 29.39 8.16 -11.92
CA ALA A 100 29.12 7.67 -13.28
C ALA A 100 28.80 8.83 -14.25
N PRO A 101 29.10 8.72 -15.56
CA PRO A 101 28.79 9.76 -16.54
C PRO A 101 27.30 10.12 -16.55
N GLU A 102 26.99 11.41 -16.42
CA GLU A 102 25.65 11.93 -16.09
C GLU A 102 24.52 11.36 -16.98
N GLN A 103 24.75 11.22 -18.29
CA GLN A 103 23.70 10.83 -19.24
C GLN A 103 23.31 9.34 -19.18
N LEU A 104 24.29 8.43 -19.16
CA LEU A 104 24.01 6.98 -19.06
C LEU A 104 23.39 6.63 -17.70
N THR A 105 23.82 7.34 -16.66
CA THR A 105 23.33 7.18 -15.29
C THR A 105 21.90 7.66 -15.15
N GLN A 106 21.57 8.84 -15.71
CA GLN A 106 20.19 9.35 -15.75
C GLN A 106 19.27 8.40 -16.53
N LEU A 107 19.71 7.87 -17.68
CA LEU A 107 18.93 6.92 -18.47
C LEU A 107 18.67 5.62 -17.69
N ALA A 108 19.70 5.06 -17.04
CA ALA A 108 19.57 3.86 -16.22
C ALA A 108 18.61 4.06 -15.03
N LEU A 109 18.67 5.23 -14.38
CA LEU A 109 17.73 5.59 -13.32
C LEU A 109 16.29 5.66 -13.85
N ILE A 110 16.06 6.33 -14.98
CA ILE A 110 14.72 6.42 -15.60
C ILE A 110 14.17 5.03 -15.89
N ILE A 111 14.98 4.14 -16.48
CA ILE A 111 14.57 2.75 -16.78
C ILE A 111 14.25 2.00 -15.49
N ALA A 112 15.11 2.08 -14.47
CA ALA A 112 14.89 1.43 -13.18
C ALA A 112 13.60 1.91 -12.50
N TYR A 113 13.35 3.23 -12.48
CA TYR A 113 12.10 3.80 -11.99
C TYR A 113 10.88 3.31 -12.77
N GLY A 114 10.99 3.25 -14.10
CA GLY A 114 9.94 2.71 -14.96
C GLY A 114 9.63 1.26 -14.65
N LEU A 115 10.64 0.41 -14.47
CA LEU A 115 10.48 -1.01 -14.14
C LEU A 115 9.86 -1.22 -12.76
N ILE A 116 10.33 -0.50 -11.74
CA ILE A 116 9.77 -0.53 -10.38
C ILE A 116 8.30 -0.14 -10.43
N PHE A 117 7.96 0.91 -11.18
CA PHE A 117 6.59 1.34 -11.35
C PHE A 117 5.72 0.24 -11.99
N LEU A 118 6.18 -0.40 -13.07
CA LEU A 118 5.44 -1.49 -13.72
C LEU A 118 5.20 -2.67 -12.78
N ILE A 119 6.17 -3.02 -11.94
CA ILE A 119 6.03 -4.07 -10.92
C ILE A 119 4.95 -3.69 -9.90
N VAL A 120 5.01 -2.47 -9.36
CA VAL A 120 4.02 -1.95 -8.40
C VAL A 120 2.63 -1.96 -9.02
N LEU A 121 2.51 -1.53 -10.27
CA LEU A 121 1.26 -1.49 -10.99
C LEU A 121 0.67 -2.89 -11.20
N GLY A 122 1.48 -3.85 -11.63
CA GLY A 122 1.05 -5.25 -11.81
C GLY A 122 0.55 -5.85 -10.49
N ILE A 123 1.27 -5.64 -9.39
CA ILE A 123 0.89 -6.16 -8.07
C ILE A 123 -0.36 -5.46 -7.54
N THR A 124 -0.48 -4.14 -7.70
CA THR A 124 -1.69 -3.38 -7.34
C THR A 124 -2.92 -3.95 -8.06
N THR A 125 -2.78 -4.27 -9.35
CA THR A 125 -3.87 -4.84 -10.16
C THR A 125 -4.24 -6.26 -9.71
N ALA A 126 -3.25 -7.06 -9.32
CA ALA A 126 -3.48 -8.39 -8.76
C ALA A 126 -4.22 -8.29 -7.41
N ILE A 127 -3.79 -7.40 -6.52
CA ILE A 127 -4.40 -7.19 -5.20
C ILE A 127 -5.80 -6.57 -5.31
N ALA A 128 -6.09 -5.79 -6.36
CA ALA A 128 -7.42 -5.21 -6.60
C ALA A 128 -8.53 -6.26 -6.70
N ALA A 129 -8.20 -7.51 -7.04
CA ALA A 129 -9.14 -8.64 -7.01
C ALA A 129 -9.67 -8.95 -5.58
N HIS A 130 -8.90 -8.60 -4.56
CA HIS A 130 -9.24 -8.83 -3.15
C HIS A 130 -9.86 -7.60 -2.48
N GLY A 131 -9.93 -6.45 -3.16
CA GLY A 131 -10.54 -5.23 -2.63
C GLY A 131 -9.92 -3.96 -3.18
N GLY A 132 -10.75 -3.04 -3.70
CA GLY A 132 -10.28 -1.79 -4.28
C GLY A 132 -9.60 -0.85 -3.27
N ALA A 133 -10.07 -0.84 -2.02
CA ALA A 133 -9.48 -0.04 -0.95
C ALA A 133 -8.03 -0.45 -0.64
N ILE A 134 -7.77 -1.76 -0.65
CA ILE A 134 -6.44 -2.32 -0.40
C ILE A 134 -5.47 -1.93 -1.53
N ALA A 135 -5.93 -2.00 -2.78
CA ALA A 135 -5.14 -1.57 -3.93
C ALA A 135 -4.82 -0.06 -3.89
N ILE A 136 -5.80 0.79 -3.54
CA ILE A 136 -5.59 2.24 -3.36
C ILE A 136 -4.60 2.52 -2.23
N ALA A 137 -4.72 1.82 -1.09
CA ALA A 137 -3.77 1.97 0.01
C ALA A 137 -2.37 1.50 -0.37
N PHE A 138 -2.25 0.39 -1.10
CA PHE A 138 -0.97 -0.15 -1.56
C PHE A 138 -0.20 0.85 -2.44
N ILE A 139 -0.86 1.44 -3.44
CA ILE A 139 -0.23 2.47 -4.27
C ILE A 139 0.08 3.72 -3.46
N SER A 140 -0.77 4.08 -2.49
CA SER A 140 -0.54 5.24 -1.63
C SER A 140 0.66 5.04 -0.71
N PHE A 141 0.88 3.83 -0.18
CA PHE A 141 2.09 3.46 0.55
C PHE A 141 3.32 3.57 -0.35
N PHE A 142 3.25 3.11 -1.60
CA PHE A 142 4.35 3.24 -2.55
C PHE A 142 4.71 4.71 -2.83
N VAL A 143 3.70 5.52 -3.15
CA VAL A 143 3.88 6.96 -3.39
C VAL A 143 4.47 7.63 -2.14
N PHE A 144 3.94 7.32 -0.95
CA PHE A 144 4.48 7.81 0.32
C PHE A 144 5.94 7.41 0.53
N THR A 145 6.31 6.14 0.30
CA THR A 145 7.70 5.67 0.45
C THR A 145 8.67 6.30 -0.54
N ARG A 146 8.17 6.78 -1.69
CA ARG A 146 8.98 7.48 -2.69
C ARG A 146 9.23 8.94 -2.34
N ALA A 147 8.27 9.59 -1.66
CA ALA A 147 8.50 10.92 -1.05
C ALA A 147 9.26 10.86 0.27
N ALA A 148 9.21 9.71 0.94
CA ALA A 148 10.12 9.36 2.02
C ALA A 148 11.56 9.16 1.53
N ARG A 149 12.07 10.08 0.69
CA ARG A 149 13.39 10.69 0.88
C ARG A 149 13.44 11.33 2.29
N PHE A 150 13.21 10.48 3.28
CA PHE A 150 13.22 10.71 4.71
C PHE A 150 14.55 11.36 4.95
N PRO A 151 14.54 12.63 5.42
CA PRO A 151 15.48 13.65 5.02
C PRO A 151 16.80 12.96 4.77
N ILE A 152 17.20 12.85 3.50
CA ILE A 152 18.61 12.63 3.24
C ILE A 152 19.20 13.76 4.04
N PHE A 153 19.85 13.42 5.14
CA PHE A 153 20.62 14.35 5.92
C PHE A 153 21.81 14.65 5.01
N GLU A 154 21.54 15.31 3.89
CA GLU A 154 22.45 16.15 3.16
C GLU A 154 22.78 17.23 4.18
N VAL A 155 23.66 16.85 5.11
CA VAL A 155 24.71 17.71 5.63
C VAL A 155 25.68 17.95 4.46
N GLU A 156 25.15 18.29 3.29
CA GLU A 156 25.88 18.89 2.19
C GLU A 156 25.53 20.35 2.34
N ASP A 157 26.42 21.03 3.07
CA ASP A 157 26.60 22.48 3.00
C ASP A 157 25.36 23.36 3.25
N ALA A 158 24.48 22.98 4.17
CA ALA A 158 23.45 23.90 4.66
C ALA A 158 24.13 25.09 5.39
N VAL A 159 24.28 26.22 4.70
CA VAL A 159 24.99 27.45 5.13
C VAL A 159 24.26 28.21 6.25
N THR A 160 23.24 27.62 6.89
CA THR A 160 22.38 28.33 7.85
C THR A 160 22.61 27.90 9.30
N ALA A 161 22.58 28.89 10.20
CA ALA A 161 22.74 28.70 11.64
C ALA A 161 21.67 27.80 12.30
N ASN A 162 20.58 27.48 11.59
CA ASN A 162 19.44 26.71 12.11
C ASN A 162 19.26 25.33 11.44
N ALA A 163 20.21 24.88 10.61
CA ALA A 163 20.11 23.62 9.88
C ALA A 163 19.83 22.41 10.80
N SER A 164 20.48 22.36 11.98
CA SER A 164 20.28 21.29 12.97
C SER A 164 18.86 21.25 13.54
N LEU A 165 18.24 22.42 13.78
CA LEU A 165 16.87 22.52 14.29
C LEU A 165 15.84 22.07 13.25
N PHE A 166 16.00 22.49 11.98
CA PHE A 166 15.10 22.07 10.90
C PHE A 166 15.20 20.57 10.63
N THR A 167 16.42 20.05 10.67
CA THR A 167 16.72 18.63 10.57
C THR A 167 16.05 17.82 11.70
N PHE A 168 16.13 18.30 12.94
CA PHE A 168 15.43 17.69 14.07
C PHE A 168 13.90 17.73 13.91
N ALA A 169 13.34 18.88 13.51
CA ALA A 169 11.91 19.03 13.26
C ALA A 169 11.41 18.10 12.14
N ALA A 170 12.18 17.96 11.06
CA ALA A 170 11.89 17.03 9.98
C ALA A 170 11.88 15.57 10.47
N ALA A 171 12.84 15.18 11.32
CA ALA A 171 12.86 13.86 11.92
C ALA A 171 11.62 13.59 12.81
N VAL A 172 11.23 14.56 13.64
CA VAL A 172 10.02 14.45 14.49
C VAL A 172 8.75 14.33 13.65
N LEU A 173 8.60 15.19 12.64
CA LEU A 173 7.45 15.14 11.72
C LEU A 173 7.35 13.77 11.06
N ALA A 174 8.47 13.27 10.57
CA ALA A 174 8.49 12.04 9.82
C ALA A 174 8.23 10.81 10.72
N VAL A 175 8.67 10.84 12.00
CA VAL A 175 8.23 9.86 13.02
C VAL A 175 6.70 9.91 13.23
N ALA A 176 6.12 11.11 13.33
CA ALA A 176 4.68 11.27 13.49
C ALA A 176 3.90 10.75 12.27
N GLU A 177 4.38 11.03 11.06
CA GLU A 177 3.79 10.51 9.81
C GLU A 177 3.86 8.98 9.73
N ILE A 178 4.99 8.36 10.15
CA ILE A 178 5.10 6.90 10.25
C ILE A 178 4.08 6.35 11.24
N VAL A 179 3.98 6.91 12.45
CA VAL A 179 3.04 6.44 13.47
C VAL A 179 1.61 6.51 12.94
N LEU A 180 1.24 7.61 12.30
CA LEU A 180 -0.08 7.77 11.69
C LEU A 180 -0.31 6.79 10.55
N MET A 181 0.68 6.58 9.68
CA MET A 181 0.61 5.65 8.56
C MET A 181 0.42 4.21 9.04
N VAL A 182 1.16 3.78 10.07
CA VAL A 182 1.05 2.45 10.67
C VAL A 182 -0.31 2.24 11.31
N TRP A 183 -0.81 3.27 11.99
CA TRP A 183 -2.16 3.24 12.56
C TRP A 183 -3.23 3.10 11.48
N LEU A 184 -3.13 3.86 10.38
CA LEU A 184 -4.05 3.75 9.24
C LEU A 184 -3.94 2.40 8.52
N ALA A 185 -2.73 1.89 8.31
CA ALA A 185 -2.51 0.57 7.71
C ALA A 185 -3.14 -0.54 8.55
N ARG A 186 -3.01 -0.47 9.87
CA ARG A 186 -3.70 -1.40 10.77
C ARG A 186 -5.21 -1.27 10.66
N ARG A 187 -5.74 -0.04 10.68
CA ARG A 187 -7.18 0.21 10.54
C ARG A 187 -7.71 -0.37 9.23
N LEU A 188 -6.95 -0.29 8.15
CA LEU A 188 -7.32 -0.86 6.87
C LEU A 188 -7.39 -2.39 6.92
N VAL A 189 -6.43 -3.05 7.58
CA VAL A 189 -6.41 -4.51 7.74
C VAL A 189 -7.52 -5.00 8.68
N GLU A 190 -7.87 -4.22 9.71
CA GLU A 190 -8.91 -4.54 10.69
C GLU A 190 -10.32 -4.08 10.25
N ALA A 191 -10.44 -3.26 9.21
CA ALA A 191 -11.70 -2.67 8.76
C ALA A 191 -12.65 -3.72 8.17
N ALA A 192 -13.94 -3.60 8.49
CA ALA A 192 -15.00 -4.21 7.69
C ALA A 192 -15.06 -3.51 6.32
N ASP A 193 -15.48 -4.24 5.27
CA ASP A 193 -15.43 -3.79 3.87
C ASP A 193 -16.03 -2.38 3.64
N GLU A 194 -17.08 -2.02 4.36
CA GLU A 194 -17.75 -0.71 4.28
C GLU A 194 -16.86 0.47 4.75
N SER A 195 -15.96 0.22 5.70
CA SER A 195 -15.06 1.23 6.30
C SER A 195 -13.67 1.27 5.67
N ALA A 196 -13.31 0.24 4.89
CA ALA A 196 -12.00 0.12 4.27
C ALA A 196 -11.71 1.26 3.28
N MET A 197 -12.72 1.70 2.51
CA MET A 197 -12.55 2.79 1.55
C MET A 197 -12.27 4.13 2.23
N GLY A 198 -12.99 4.45 3.32
CA GLY A 198 -12.73 5.67 4.09
C GLY A 198 -11.29 5.70 4.62
N THR A 199 -10.81 4.58 5.13
CA THR A 199 -9.42 4.44 5.60
C THR A 199 -8.41 4.61 4.46
N ALA A 200 -8.67 4.01 3.28
CA ALA A 200 -7.83 4.19 2.11
C ALA A 200 -7.75 5.67 1.66
N LEU A 201 -8.86 6.40 1.72
CA LEU A 201 -8.87 7.85 1.42
C LEU A 201 -8.08 8.67 2.44
N TRP A 202 -8.10 8.31 3.72
CA TRP A 202 -7.22 8.92 4.73
C TRP A 202 -5.75 8.67 4.43
N ILE A 203 -5.39 7.47 3.97
CA ILE A 203 -4.02 7.15 3.53
C ILE A 203 -3.63 8.02 2.33
N VAL A 204 -4.51 8.15 1.33
CA VAL A 204 -4.28 9.06 0.19
C VAL A 204 -4.06 10.50 0.67
N GLY A 205 -4.91 10.99 1.58
CA GLY A 205 -4.79 12.33 2.15
C GLY A 205 -3.46 12.55 2.87
N LEU A 206 -3.02 11.58 3.67
CA LEU A 206 -1.70 11.59 4.32
C LEU A 206 -0.56 11.62 3.29
N THR A 207 -0.66 10.81 2.23
CA THR A 207 0.32 10.81 1.14
C THR A 207 0.41 12.18 0.47
N LEU A 208 -0.73 12.81 0.15
CA LEU A 208 -0.73 14.14 -0.46
C LEU A 208 -0.15 15.19 0.48
N ALA A 209 -0.56 15.19 1.76
CA ALA A 209 -0.05 16.12 2.78
C ALA A 209 1.47 15.97 2.96
N HIS A 210 1.97 14.74 3.01
CA HIS A 210 3.39 14.45 3.15
C HIS A 210 4.21 15.09 2.03
N GLY A 211 3.84 14.94 0.76
CA GLY A 211 4.64 15.55 -0.31
C GLY A 211 4.51 17.06 -0.41
N LEU A 212 3.40 17.66 0.07
CA LEU A 212 3.34 19.11 0.26
C LEU A 212 4.39 19.54 1.30
N LEU A 213 4.45 18.87 2.45
CA LEU A 213 5.42 19.16 3.51
C LEU A 213 6.87 18.87 3.09
N ALA A 214 7.11 17.77 2.38
CA ALA A 214 8.44 17.41 1.88
C ALA A 214 8.96 18.43 0.87
N SER A 215 8.08 19.03 0.06
CA SER A 215 8.44 20.09 -0.90
C SER A 215 8.98 21.36 -0.22
N TRP A 216 8.69 21.57 1.08
CA TRP A 216 9.27 22.65 1.88
C TRP A 216 10.67 22.38 2.39
N GLN A 217 11.06 21.10 2.56
CA GLN A 217 12.29 20.76 3.28
C GLN A 217 13.54 21.26 2.54
N TYR A 218 13.56 21.10 1.22
CA TYR A 218 14.71 21.46 0.39
C TYR A 218 14.98 22.99 0.32
N PRO A 219 13.99 23.86 0.02
CA PRO A 219 14.21 25.32 0.04
C PRO A 219 14.59 25.88 1.43
N ILE A 220 14.05 25.31 2.51
CA ILE A 220 14.39 25.74 3.87
C ILE A 220 15.85 25.38 4.21
N GLN A 221 16.32 24.21 3.77
CA GLN A 221 17.70 23.77 3.99
C GLN A 221 18.72 24.64 3.24
N GLU A 222 18.38 25.12 2.04
CA GLU A 222 19.20 26.07 1.27
C GLU A 222 19.17 27.51 1.84
N GLY A 223 18.39 27.78 2.88
CA GLY A 223 18.38 29.08 3.58
C GLY A 223 17.71 30.23 2.84
N SER A 224 17.07 29.96 1.69
CA SER A 224 16.30 30.96 0.94
C SER A 224 14.92 30.42 0.60
N PHE A 225 13.87 31.16 0.96
CA PHE A 225 12.51 30.78 0.58
C PHE A 225 12.27 31.12 -0.89
N ASN A 226 12.66 30.21 -1.78
CA ASN A 226 12.38 30.33 -3.21
C ASN A 226 11.01 29.71 -3.53
N ILE A 227 10.00 30.58 -3.67
CA ILE A 227 8.63 30.14 -3.95
C ILE A 227 8.49 29.37 -5.26
N THR A 228 9.38 29.62 -6.24
CA THR A 228 9.41 28.90 -7.52
C THR A 228 9.93 27.48 -7.33
N VAL A 229 10.98 27.28 -6.54
CA VAL A 229 11.51 25.94 -6.22
C VAL A 229 10.48 25.13 -5.44
N TYR A 230 9.86 25.76 -4.43
CA TYR A 230 8.77 25.15 -3.68
C TYR A 230 7.57 24.77 -4.57
N GLY A 231 7.10 25.71 -5.41
CA GLY A 231 5.99 25.48 -6.34
C GLY A 231 6.27 24.36 -7.34
N ASN A 232 7.49 24.29 -7.87
CA ASN A 232 7.93 23.21 -8.75
C ASN A 232 7.97 21.86 -8.02
N GLY A 233 8.40 21.84 -6.76
CA GLY A 233 8.38 20.66 -5.90
C GLY A 233 6.96 20.12 -5.70
N ILE A 234 6.02 21.00 -5.32
CA ILE A 234 4.60 20.64 -5.19
C ILE A 234 4.04 20.13 -6.52
N LEU A 235 4.27 20.84 -7.61
CA LEU A 235 3.71 20.48 -8.91
C LEU A 235 4.22 19.11 -9.37
N SER A 236 5.53 18.87 -9.24
CA SER A 236 6.15 17.57 -9.51
C SER A 236 5.53 16.46 -8.64
N TRP A 237 5.31 16.75 -7.35
CA TRP A 237 4.67 15.81 -6.43
C TRP A 237 3.23 15.50 -6.83
N LEU A 238 2.43 16.52 -7.11
CA LEU A 238 1.02 16.36 -7.50
C LEU A 238 0.89 15.61 -8.81
N ILE A 239 1.73 15.92 -9.80
CA ILE A 239 1.77 15.19 -11.08
C ILE A 239 2.08 13.72 -10.82
N PHE A 240 3.12 13.43 -10.04
CA PHE A 240 3.47 12.06 -9.72
C PHE A 240 2.34 11.33 -8.98
N ALA A 241 1.85 11.88 -7.87
CA ALA A 241 0.78 11.26 -7.08
C ALA A 241 -0.49 11.04 -7.92
N THR A 242 -0.88 12.02 -8.75
CA THR A 242 -2.06 11.94 -9.60
C THR A 242 -1.92 10.86 -10.68
N ILE A 243 -0.77 10.78 -11.36
CA ILE A 243 -0.53 9.74 -12.37
C ILE A 243 -0.59 8.36 -11.72
N GLN A 244 0.06 8.18 -10.57
CA GLN A 244 0.15 6.91 -9.86
C GLN A 244 -1.23 6.44 -9.37
N LEU A 245 -1.96 7.32 -8.67
CA LEU A 245 -3.29 7.04 -8.15
C LEU A 245 -4.33 6.90 -9.28
N GLY A 246 -4.25 7.74 -10.31
CA GLY A 246 -5.15 7.72 -11.46
C GLY A 246 -5.01 6.44 -12.26
N MET A 247 -3.78 6.01 -12.56
CA MET A 247 -3.54 4.76 -13.29
C MET A 247 -3.99 3.54 -12.48
N ALA A 248 -3.72 3.51 -11.17
CA ALA A 248 -4.26 2.48 -10.29
C ALA A 248 -5.80 2.46 -10.30
N GLY A 249 -6.44 3.61 -10.24
CA GLY A 249 -7.91 3.74 -10.32
C GLY A 249 -8.49 3.16 -11.62
N VAL A 250 -7.87 3.46 -12.77
CA VAL A 250 -8.27 2.91 -14.08
C VAL A 250 -8.15 1.39 -14.09
N LEU A 251 -7.04 0.85 -13.62
CA LEU A 251 -6.80 -0.61 -13.61
C LEU A 251 -7.73 -1.34 -12.64
N ILE A 252 -8.00 -0.77 -11.47
CA ILE A 252 -8.98 -1.31 -10.52
C ILE A 252 -10.37 -1.38 -11.18
N ARG A 253 -10.77 -0.32 -11.90
CA ARG A 253 -12.05 -0.29 -12.62
C ARG A 253 -12.10 -1.34 -13.73
N PHE A 254 -11.04 -1.46 -14.51
CA PHE A 254 -10.94 -2.45 -15.59
C PHE A 254 -11.02 -3.88 -15.03
N ARG A 255 -10.28 -4.17 -13.96
CA ARG A 255 -10.28 -5.48 -13.31
C ARG A 255 -11.66 -5.85 -12.78
N ARG A 256 -12.39 -4.90 -12.18
CA ARG A 256 -13.77 -5.11 -11.73
C ARG A 256 -14.73 -5.41 -12.88
N ALA A 257 -14.56 -4.74 -14.02
CA ALA A 257 -15.37 -5.02 -15.22
C ALA A 257 -15.14 -6.44 -15.72
N GLN A 258 -13.88 -6.88 -15.81
CA GLN A 258 -13.54 -8.24 -16.24
C GLN A 258 -14.13 -9.33 -15.32
N PHE A 259 -14.08 -9.16 -13.99
CA PHE A 259 -14.69 -10.11 -13.07
C PHE A 259 -16.21 -10.18 -13.22
N ARG A 260 -16.85 -9.03 -13.44
CA ARG A 260 -18.30 -8.97 -13.67
C ARG A 260 -18.69 -9.72 -14.94
N GLU A 261 -17.93 -9.56 -16.02
CA GLU A 261 -18.15 -10.29 -17.28
C GLU A 261 -17.97 -11.80 -17.12
N GLN A 262 -16.94 -12.24 -16.40
CA GLN A 262 -16.70 -13.66 -16.11
C GLN A 262 -17.82 -14.28 -15.27
N GLN A 263 -18.34 -13.57 -14.27
CA GLN A 263 -19.48 -14.02 -13.47
C GLN A 263 -20.74 -14.15 -14.32
N ILE A 264 -21.04 -13.15 -15.16
CA ILE A 264 -22.20 -13.21 -16.07
C ILE A 264 -22.11 -14.41 -17.02
N GLN A 265 -20.91 -14.72 -17.55
CA GLN A 265 -20.70 -15.89 -18.40
C GLN A 265 -20.87 -17.21 -17.65
N GLN A 266 -20.40 -17.30 -16.40
CA GLN A 266 -20.60 -18.47 -15.54
C GLN A 266 -22.07 -18.69 -15.21
N ASP A 267 -22.78 -17.65 -14.79
CA ASP A 267 -24.22 -17.70 -14.49
C ASP A 267 -25.03 -18.11 -15.73
N ALA A 268 -24.70 -17.55 -16.89
CA ALA A 268 -25.33 -17.92 -18.17
C ALA A 268 -25.09 -19.40 -18.53
N SER A 269 -23.87 -19.92 -18.34
CA SER A 269 -23.54 -21.34 -18.60
C SER A 269 -24.18 -22.32 -17.61
N SER A 270 -24.42 -21.89 -16.36
CA SER A 270 -25.11 -22.69 -15.35
C SER A 270 -26.62 -22.76 -15.57
N THR A 271 -27.19 -21.71 -16.19
CA THR A 271 -28.61 -21.65 -16.53
C THR A 271 -28.95 -22.56 -17.71
N THR A 272 -28.09 -22.62 -18.74
CA THR A 272 -28.27 -23.53 -19.88
C THR A 272 -27.99 -25.00 -19.54
N ALA A 273 -27.13 -25.29 -18.56
CA ALA A 273 -26.92 -26.66 -18.09
C ALA A 273 -28.06 -27.22 -17.19
N GLY A 274 -28.97 -26.36 -16.73
CA GLY A 274 -30.12 -26.74 -15.90
C GLY A 274 -31.40 -27.10 -16.67
N GLU A 275 -31.46 -26.84 -17.99
CA GLU A 275 -32.64 -27.09 -18.82
C GLU A 275 -32.66 -28.47 -19.51
N GLU A 276 -31.59 -29.26 -19.43
CA GLU A 276 -31.58 -30.66 -19.88
C GLU A 276 -31.91 -31.63 -18.74
N GLN A 277 -33.03 -31.43 -18.04
CA GLN A 277 -33.70 -32.56 -17.39
C GLN A 277 -34.71 -33.14 -18.39
N PRO A 278 -34.56 -34.41 -18.83
CA PRO A 278 -35.56 -35.03 -19.69
C PRO A 278 -36.87 -35.09 -18.93
N LEU A 279 -37.90 -34.44 -19.48
CA LEU A 279 -39.31 -34.54 -19.08
C LEU A 279 -39.64 -36.02 -18.91
N THR A 280 -39.59 -36.49 -17.66
CA THR A 280 -40.06 -37.83 -17.32
C THR A 280 -41.57 -37.74 -17.38
N GLU A 281 -42.15 -38.46 -18.32
CA GLU A 281 -43.58 -38.60 -18.57
C GLU A 281 -44.31 -38.97 -17.25
N VAL A 282 -44.92 -37.97 -16.60
CA VAL A 282 -45.77 -38.20 -15.43
C VAL A 282 -47.14 -38.64 -15.95
N THR A 283 -47.35 -39.95 -16.04
CA THR A 283 -48.67 -40.55 -16.23
C THR A 283 -49.57 -40.17 -15.04
N PRO A 284 -50.76 -39.59 -15.25
CA PRO A 284 -51.63 -39.21 -14.14
C PRO A 284 -52.39 -40.44 -13.60
N PRO A 285 -52.44 -40.66 -12.27
CA PRO A 285 -53.32 -41.68 -11.72
C PRO A 285 -54.77 -41.19 -11.66
N ALA A 286 -55.66 -42.09 -12.07
CA ALA A 286 -57.08 -41.91 -12.18
C ALA A 286 -57.77 -41.54 -10.85
N ARG A 287 -58.80 -40.68 -10.97
CA ARG A 287 -59.82 -40.41 -9.95
C ARG A 287 -60.33 -41.71 -9.32
N GLN A 288 -60.28 -41.79 -7.98
CA GLN A 288 -61.23 -42.60 -7.23
C GLN A 288 -62.08 -41.72 -6.31
N LEU A 289 -63.35 -41.64 -6.68
CA LEU A 289 -64.48 -41.21 -5.86
C LEU A 289 -64.80 -42.29 -4.82
N ARG A 290 -64.87 -41.94 -3.53
CA ARG A 290 -65.71 -42.61 -2.51
C ARG A 290 -65.79 -41.69 -1.28
N ARG A 291 -66.90 -40.95 -1.12
CA ARG A 291 -68.09 -41.27 -0.30
C ARG A 291 -67.80 -41.55 1.18
N GLY A 292 -68.50 -40.79 2.02
CA GLY A 292 -69.18 -41.34 3.20
C GLY A 292 -68.63 -40.81 4.52
N GLY A 293 -69.40 -39.95 5.19
CA GLY A 293 -69.00 -39.29 6.41
C GLY A 293 -69.25 -40.09 7.69
N ARG A 294 -68.81 -39.54 8.82
CA ARG A 294 -69.65 -39.18 9.98
C ARG A 294 -68.81 -38.48 11.06
N PRO A 295 -69.44 -37.68 11.94
CA PRO A 295 -68.76 -36.70 12.78
C PRO A 295 -68.61 -37.12 14.26
N THR A 296 -67.62 -36.49 14.94
CA THR A 296 -67.54 -36.12 16.39
C THR A 296 -67.51 -37.25 17.45
N PRO A 297 -67.13 -37.02 18.74
CA PRO A 297 -67.00 -35.74 19.48
C PRO A 297 -65.77 -35.53 20.42
N ARG A 298 -65.66 -34.26 20.85
CA ARG A 298 -65.15 -33.71 22.13
C ARG A 298 -64.66 -34.69 23.20
N ARG A 299 -63.50 -34.38 23.80
CA ARG A 299 -63.32 -34.45 25.26
C ARG A 299 -62.40 -33.32 25.78
N ARG A 300 -63.01 -32.48 26.63
CA ARG A 300 -62.37 -31.60 27.62
C ARG A 300 -61.98 -32.42 28.85
N ARG A 301 -61.07 -31.84 29.66
CA ARG A 301 -60.62 -32.14 31.05
C ARG A 301 -59.15 -32.60 31.05
N ARG A 302 -58.25 -32.03 31.85
CA ARG A 302 -58.34 -31.07 32.96
C ARG A 302 -57.32 -29.96 32.78
#